data_AF-A0A7V5SAY7-F1
#
_entry.id   AF-A0A7V5SAY7-F1
#
_cell.length_a   1.000
_cell.length_b   1.000
_cell.length_c   1.000
_cell.angle_alpha   90.00
_cell.angle_beta   90.00
_cell.angle_gamma   90.00
#
_symmetry.space_group_name_H-M   'P 1'
#
loop_
_entity.id
_entity.type
_entity.pdbx_description
1 polymer ?
#
loop_
_entity_poly.entity_id
_entity_poly.type
_entity_poly.pdbx_seq_one_letter_code
_entity_poly.pdbx_strand_id
1 'polypeptide(L)'
;GKERCVACGLCARVCPPFAIHMQAAETDDPKERYPAIFEINMLRCIYCGLCEEVCPEEAIVMSPEYDFVFRSREAAIYTKERLLVEKKDLEPRLRWLAEMRNPQFGKRFRFSIRNNIHSVKARNMVANGEEIAS
;
A
#
# COMPACT_ATOMS: atom_id res chain seq x y z
N GLY A 1 21.09 -0.42 4.37
CA GLY A 1 20.19 -0.28 3.20
C GLY A 1 19.33 0.96 3.38
N LYS A 2 18.59 1.39 2.35
CA LYS A 2 17.58 2.47 2.44
C LYS A 2 16.21 1.86 2.75
N GLU A 3 15.39 2.58 3.49
CA GLU A 3 13.99 2.18 3.70
C GLU A 3 13.21 2.18 2.38
N ARG A 4 12.21 1.29 2.25
CA ARG A 4 11.37 1.16 1.05
C ARG A 4 10.21 2.15 0.99
N CYS A 5 9.82 2.72 2.14
CA CYS A 5 8.62 3.55 2.22
C CYS A 5 8.84 4.90 1.51
N VAL A 6 7.99 5.21 0.54
CA VAL A 6 7.99 6.49 -0.21
C VAL A 6 6.97 7.51 0.34
N ALA A 7 6.48 7.30 1.57
CA ALA A 7 5.53 8.16 2.26
C ALA A 7 4.23 8.47 1.49
N CYS A 8 3.72 7.51 0.70
CA CYS A 8 2.48 7.68 -0.09
C CYS A 8 1.21 7.78 0.75
N GLY A 9 1.22 7.30 2.01
CA GLY A 9 0.10 7.39 2.94
C GLY A 9 -1.08 6.43 2.66
N LEU A 10 -0.96 5.55 1.67
CA LEU A 10 -2.02 4.60 1.34
C LEU A 10 -2.35 3.63 2.48
N CYS A 11 -1.33 3.14 3.19
CA CYS A 11 -1.51 2.26 4.35
C CYS A 11 -2.31 2.94 5.48
N ALA A 12 -2.05 4.21 5.75
CA ALA A 12 -2.78 4.97 6.75
C ALA A 12 -4.24 5.22 6.33
N ARG A 13 -4.46 5.51 5.04
CA ARG A 13 -5.80 5.75 4.48
C ARG A 13 -6.66 4.50 4.41
N VAL A 14 -6.09 3.34 4.09
CA VAL A 14 -6.84 2.08 3.98
C VAL A 14 -7.17 1.47 5.35
N CYS A 15 -6.43 1.84 6.40
CA CYS A 15 -6.53 1.24 7.73
C CYS A 15 -7.94 1.45 8.33
N PRO A 16 -8.79 0.41 8.44
CA PRO A 16 -10.16 0.57 8.91
C PRO A 16 -10.27 1.14 10.34
N PRO A 17 -9.44 0.72 11.31
CA PRO A 17 -9.50 1.31 12.62
C PRO A 17 -8.75 2.63 12.68
N PHE A 18 -8.02 3.12 11.67
CA PHE A 18 -7.13 4.28 11.77
C PHE A 18 -6.03 4.10 12.83
N ALA A 19 -5.35 2.96 12.81
CA ALA A 19 -4.27 2.64 13.74
C ALA A 19 -2.90 3.23 13.34
N ILE A 20 -2.75 3.72 12.11
CA ILE A 20 -1.48 4.16 11.54
C ILE A 20 -1.45 5.70 11.49
N HIS A 21 -0.43 6.30 12.11
CA HIS A 21 -0.10 7.71 11.97
C HIS A 21 1.16 7.86 11.13
N MET A 22 1.14 8.72 10.11
CA MET A 22 2.29 8.93 9.24
C MET A 22 2.38 10.40 8.83
N GLN A 23 3.59 10.94 8.85
CA GLN A 23 3.91 12.26 8.33
C GLN A 23 5.06 12.15 7.33
N ALA A 24 4.85 12.67 6.12
CA ALA A 24 5.85 12.70 5.07
C ALA A 24 6.79 13.90 5.24
N ALA A 25 8.06 13.74 4.87
CA ALA A 25 9.02 14.81 4.70
C ALA A 25 9.69 14.73 3.33
N GLU A 26 10.24 15.87 2.91
CA GLU A 26 10.96 16.03 1.65
C GLU A 26 12.44 15.65 1.83
N THR A 27 13.03 15.07 0.79
CA THR A 27 14.48 14.84 0.72
C THR A 27 15.15 15.94 -0.11
N ASP A 28 16.48 15.88 -0.24
CA ASP A 28 17.21 16.74 -1.17
C ASP A 28 16.83 16.48 -2.65
N ASP A 29 16.30 15.30 -2.98
CA ASP A 29 15.68 15.02 -4.27
C ASP A 29 14.19 15.41 -4.24
N PRO A 30 13.74 16.40 -5.04
CA PRO A 30 12.33 16.83 -5.08
C PRO A 30 11.34 15.74 -5.47
N LYS A 31 11.81 14.66 -6.11
CA LYS A 31 10.97 13.53 -6.52
C LYS A 31 10.83 12.47 -5.44
N GLU A 32 11.67 12.49 -4.42
CA GLU A 32 11.67 11.51 -3.34
C GLU A 32 11.12 12.09 -2.04
N ARG A 33 10.34 11.26 -1.35
CA ARG A 33 9.80 11.54 -0.02
C ARG A 33 10.03 10.36 0.88
N TYR A 34 10.10 10.62 2.17
CA TYR A 34 10.27 9.60 3.18
C TYR A 34 9.34 9.86 4.38
N PRO A 35 8.97 8.83 5.14
CA PRO A 35 8.14 9.03 6.33
C PRO A 35 9.02 9.61 7.45
N ALA A 36 8.84 10.88 7.79
CA ALA A 36 9.48 11.48 8.97
C ALA A 36 8.92 10.87 10.26
N ILE A 37 7.61 10.64 10.30
CA ILE A 37 6.93 9.93 11.38
C ILE A 37 6.20 8.75 10.76
N PHE A 38 6.35 7.57 11.36
CA PHE A 38 5.54 6.40 11.04
C PHE A 38 5.28 5.64 12.33
N GLU A 39 4.04 5.62 12.76
CA GLU A 39 3.64 4.99 14.02
C GLU A 39 2.44 4.08 13.81
N ILE A 40 2.43 2.93 14.47
CA ILE A 40 1.29 2.02 14.50
C ILE A 40 0.88 1.80 15.95
N ASN A 41 -0.38 2.08 16.25
CA ASN A 41 -0.97 1.72 17.53
C ASN A 41 -1.42 0.25 17.51
N MET A 42 -0.64 -0.62 18.15
CA MET A 42 -0.86 -2.07 18.15
C MET A 42 -2.09 -2.50 18.96
N LEU A 43 -2.58 -1.66 19.88
CA LEU A 43 -3.85 -1.90 20.59
C LEU A 43 -5.08 -1.57 19.73
N ARG A 44 -4.90 -0.76 18.67
CA ARG A 44 -5.97 -0.34 17.77
C ARG A 44 -5.94 -1.12 16.45
N CYS A 45 -4.77 -1.64 16.06
CA CYS A 45 -4.63 -2.49 14.90
C CYS A 45 -5.48 -3.77 15.06
N ILE A 46 -6.23 -4.12 14.01
CA ILE A 46 -7.03 -5.35 13.95
C ILE A 46 -6.36 -6.45 13.09
N TYR A 47 -5.10 -6.26 12.72
CA TYR A 47 -4.27 -7.24 12.00
C TYR A 47 -4.88 -7.75 10.68
N CYS A 48 -5.66 -6.91 9.99
CA CYS A 48 -6.38 -7.28 8.77
C CYS A 48 -5.52 -7.44 7.51
N GLY A 49 -4.26 -6.97 7.50
CA GLY A 49 -3.37 -7.06 6.33
C GLY A 49 -3.60 -6.05 5.21
N LEU A 50 -4.65 -5.22 5.25
CA LEU A 50 -4.93 -4.25 4.17
C LEU A 50 -3.79 -3.25 3.91
N CYS A 51 -3.03 -2.89 4.94
CA CYS A 51 -1.87 -2.01 4.78
C CYS A 51 -0.73 -2.66 3.99
N GLU A 52 -0.56 -3.98 4.08
CA GLU A 52 0.41 -4.76 3.30
C GLU A 52 -0.05 -4.84 1.84
N GLU A 53 -1.33 -5.15 1.59
CA GLU A 53 -1.88 -5.28 0.24
C GLU A 53 -1.86 -3.97 -0.55
N VAL A 54 -2.13 -2.84 0.10
CA VAL A 54 -2.20 -1.54 -0.58
C VAL A 54 -0.82 -0.94 -0.85
N CYS A 55 0.24 -1.47 -0.22
CA CYS A 55 1.56 -0.85 -0.28
C CYS A 55 2.21 -1.10 -1.66
N PRO A 56 2.42 -0.06 -2.50
CA PRO A 56 2.95 -0.26 -3.85
C PRO A 56 4.42 -0.68 -3.85
N GLU A 57 5.17 -0.32 -2.81
CA GLU A 57 6.62 -0.57 -2.69
C GLU A 57 6.95 -1.78 -1.80
N GLU A 58 5.93 -2.49 -1.30
CA GLU A 58 6.08 -3.58 -0.32
C GLU A 58 6.90 -3.13 0.91
N ALA A 59 6.68 -1.88 1.36
CA ALA A 59 7.43 -1.26 2.45
C ALA A 59 6.88 -1.61 3.84
N ILE A 60 5.61 -2.00 3.94
CA ILE A 60 4.97 -2.50 5.17
C ILE A 60 4.44 -3.90 4.87
N VAL A 61 4.84 -4.85 5.71
CA VAL A 61 4.59 -6.29 5.51
C VAL A 61 4.27 -6.90 6.87
N MET A 62 3.37 -7.88 6.90
CA MET A 62 3.00 -8.56 8.13
C MET A 62 4.14 -9.46 8.60
N SER A 63 4.64 -9.22 9.80
CA SER A 63 5.65 -10.06 10.45
C SER A 63 5.04 -11.41 10.87
N PRO A 64 5.86 -12.47 10.99
CA PRO A 64 5.42 -13.74 11.58
C PRO A 64 5.28 -13.68 13.11
N GLU A 65 5.73 -12.60 13.76
CA GLU A 65 5.61 -12.38 15.20
C GLU A 65 4.14 -12.24 15.62
N TYR A 66 3.71 -13.08 16.56
CA TYR A 66 2.33 -13.10 17.07
C TYR A 66 2.23 -13.04 18.60
N ASP A 67 3.35 -13.21 19.31
CA ASP A 67 3.40 -13.20 20.77
C ASP A 67 4.03 -11.89 21.26
N PHE A 68 3.19 -10.87 21.42
CA PHE A 68 3.60 -9.57 21.96
C PHE A 68 2.76 -9.21 23.18
N VAL A 69 3.44 -8.82 24.25
CA VAL A 69 2.82 -8.39 25.51
C VAL A 69 3.26 -6.98 25.82
N PHE A 70 2.30 -6.09 26.06
CA PHE A 70 2.56 -4.70 26.41
C PHE A 70 2.31 -4.46 27.90
N ARG A 71 3.26 -3.81 28.56
CA ARG A 71 3.14 -3.40 29.97
C ARG A 71 2.56 -2.00 30.16
N SER A 72 2.46 -1.23 29.08
CA SER A 72 1.83 0.09 29.06
C SER A 72 1.24 0.38 27.68
N ARG A 73 0.41 1.42 27.58
CA ARG A 73 -0.20 1.83 26.30
C ARG A 73 0.83 2.38 25.33
N GLU A 74 1.82 3.11 25.86
CA GLU A 74 2.92 3.74 25.12
C GLU A 74 3.82 2.66 24.51
N ALA A 75 4.08 1.57 25.25
CA ALA A 75 4.84 0.43 24.75
C ALA A 75 4.18 -0.29 23.56
N ALA A 76 2.88 -0.08 23.36
CA ALA A 76 2.11 -0.62 22.25
C ALA A 76 2.03 0.33 21.04
N ILE A 77 2.66 1.51 21.11
CA ILE A 77 2.86 2.38 19.94
C ILE A 77 4.20 2.00 19.33
N TYR A 78 4.16 1.42 18.14
CA TYR A 78 5.37 1.04 17.41
C TYR A 78 5.80 2.23 16.57
N THR A 79 6.96 2.79 16.88
CA THR A 79 7.56 3.86 16.10
C THR A 79 8.29 3.32 14.87
N LYS A 80 8.69 4.23 13.97
CA LYS A 80 9.39 3.92 12.73
C LYS A 80 10.63 3.07 13.00
N GLU A 81 11.40 3.40 14.03
CA GLU A 81 12.64 2.72 14.41
C GLU A 81 12.38 1.27 14.80
N ARG A 82 11.26 1.00 15.47
CA ARG A 82 10.86 -0.37 15.87
C ARG A 82 10.32 -1.19 14.69
N LEU A 83 9.70 -0.52 13.72
CA LEU A 83 9.10 -1.16 12.53
C LEU A 83 10.14 -1.48 11.45
N LEU A 84 11.30 -0.81 11.47
CA LEU A 84 12.40 -1.09 10.56
C LEU A 84 13.09 -2.40 10.95
N VAL A 85 12.90 -3.41 10.11
CA VAL A 85 13.53 -4.73 10.24
C VAL A 85 14.30 -5.08 8.96
N GLU A 86 15.19 -6.06 9.04
CA GLU A 86 15.92 -6.51 7.86
C GLU A 86 15.03 -7.36 6.95
N LYS A 87 15.22 -7.23 5.64
CA LYS A 87 14.46 -7.99 4.63
C LYS A 87 14.49 -9.50 4.91
N LYS A 88 15.63 -10.03 5.36
CA LYS A 88 15.83 -11.47 5.62
C LYS A 88 14.83 -12.02 6.64
N ASP A 89 14.41 -11.19 7.60
CA ASP A 89 13.48 -11.58 8.66
C ASP A 89 12.03 -11.71 8.14
N LEU A 90 11.75 -11.11 6.97
CA LEU A 90 10.47 -11.14 6.28
C LEU A 90 10.47 -12.01 5.03
N GLU A 91 11.59 -12.65 4.69
CA GLU A 91 11.79 -13.39 3.43
C GLU A 91 10.69 -14.44 3.15
N PRO A 92 10.19 -15.21 4.14
CA PRO A 92 9.09 -16.15 3.89
C PRO A 92 7.80 -15.46 3.44
N ARG A 93 7.43 -14.32 4.06
CA ARG A 93 6.22 -13.57 3.70
C ARG A 93 6.38 -12.88 2.35
N LEU A 94 7.54 -12.27 2.11
CA LEU A 94 7.86 -11.63 0.83
C LEU A 94 7.81 -12.62 -0.34
N ARG A 95 8.33 -13.84 -0.16
CA ARG A 95 8.24 -14.90 -1.17
C ARG A 95 6.79 -15.24 -1.48
N TRP A 96 5.97 -15.43 -0.45
CA TRP A 96 4.55 -15.72 -0.60
C TRP A 96 3.80 -14.61 -1.33
N LEU A 97 4.05 -13.34 -1.00
CA LEU A 97 3.44 -12.19 -1.68
C LEU A 97 3.81 -12.16 -3.18
N ALA A 98 5.07 -12.46 -3.50
CA ALA A 98 5.53 -12.51 -4.89
C ALA A 98 4.84 -13.61 -5.72
N GLU A 99 4.53 -14.75 -5.11
CA GLU A 99 3.81 -15.87 -5.74
C GLU A 99 2.32 -15.60 -5.91
N MET A 100 1.68 -14.91 -4.95
CA MET A 100 0.25 -14.62 -4.97
C MET A 100 -0.13 -13.42 -5.84
N ARG A 101 0.82 -12.54 -6.17
CA ARG A 101 0.57 -11.36 -7.00
C ARG A 101 0.01 -11.78 -8.37
N ASN A 102 -1.11 -11.17 -8.78
CA ASN A 102 -1.83 -11.55 -10.00
C ASN A 102 -0.87 -11.70 -11.21
N PRO A 103 -0.62 -12.91 -11.73
CA PRO A 103 0.30 -13.15 -12.83
C PRO A 103 -0.16 -12.51 -14.16
N GLN A 104 -1.41 -12.07 -14.24
CA GLN A 104 -1.98 -11.37 -15.38
C GLN A 104 -1.62 -9.88 -15.38
N PHE A 105 -1.26 -9.32 -14.22
CA PHE A 105 -0.77 -7.94 -14.11
C PHE A 105 0.64 -7.86 -14.70
N GLY A 106 0.73 -7.57 -16.00
CA GLY A 106 1.97 -7.62 -16.79
C GLY A 106 1.97 -8.61 -17.97
N LYS A 107 0.95 -9.48 -18.08
CA LYS A 107 0.65 -10.14 -19.36
C LYS A 107 -0.09 -9.14 -20.25
N ARG A 108 0.25 -9.12 -21.54
CA ARG A 108 -0.32 -8.20 -22.54
C ARG A 108 -1.84 -8.37 -22.59
N PHE A 109 -2.58 -7.56 -21.84
CA PHE A 109 -4.02 -7.41 -22.03
C PHE A 109 -4.23 -7.11 -23.52
N ARG A 110 -4.89 -8.02 -24.24
CA ARG A 110 -5.20 -7.80 -25.65
C ARG A 110 -6.48 -6.96 -25.69
N PHE A 111 -6.31 -5.65 -25.60
CA PHE A 111 -7.41 -4.71 -25.74
C PHE A 111 -8.12 -4.95 -27.07
N SER A 112 -9.39 -5.35 -26.99
CA SER A 112 -10.31 -5.37 -28.12
C SER A 112 -11.17 -4.12 -28.05
N ILE A 113 -11.28 -3.38 -29.15
CA ILE A 113 -12.15 -2.20 -29.26
C ILE A 113 -13.61 -2.53 -28.90
N ARG A 114 -14.05 -3.79 -29.08
CA ARG A 114 -15.41 -4.23 -28.73
C ARG A 114 -15.63 -4.47 -27.23
N ASN A 115 -14.57 -4.62 -26.44
CA ASN A 115 -14.66 -4.93 -25.01
C ASN A 115 -14.36 -3.70 -24.13
N ASN A 116 -14.34 -2.51 -24.73
CA ASN A 116 -13.95 -1.26 -24.08
C ASN A 116 -15.11 -0.26 -23.91
N ILE A 117 -16.34 -0.75 -23.79
CA ILE A 117 -17.36 0.01 -23.07
C ILE A 117 -17.12 -0.30 -21.58
N HIS A 118 -16.15 0.40 -20.98
CA HIS A 118 -16.04 0.69 -19.55
C HIS A 118 -14.61 1.16 -19.21
N SER A 119 -14.38 2.47 -19.18
CA SER A 119 -14.07 2.99 -17.85
C SER A 119 -15.42 3.14 -17.17
N VAL A 120 -15.57 2.86 -15.87
CA VAL A 120 -16.91 2.89 -15.23
C VAL A 120 -17.60 4.27 -15.34
N LYS A 121 -16.91 5.29 -15.86
CA LYS A 121 -17.49 6.51 -16.40
C LYS A 121 -16.99 6.80 -17.83
N ALA A 122 -17.73 6.30 -18.82
CA ALA A 122 -17.78 6.95 -20.12
C ALA A 122 -18.68 8.20 -19.99
N ARG A 123 -18.09 9.37 -19.78
CA ARG A 123 -18.74 10.66 -20.08
C ARG A 123 -18.03 11.22 -21.30
N ASN A 124 -18.72 11.21 -22.43
CA ASN A 124 -18.36 11.85 -23.70
C ASN A 124 -17.47 11.00 -24.64
N MET A 125 -18.09 9.98 -25.27
CA MET A 125 -17.66 9.54 -26.59
C MET A 125 -18.24 10.50 -27.62
N VAL A 126 -17.43 11.43 -28.13
CA VAL A 126 -17.67 12.03 -29.45
C VAL A 126 -17.13 11.01 -30.45
N ALA A 127 -18.02 10.13 -30.92
CA ALA A 127 -17.72 9.31 -32.07
C ALA A 127 -17.87 10.22 -33.30
N ASN A 128 -16.74 10.49 -33.98
CA ASN A 128 -16.65 10.94 -35.37
C ASN A 128 -17.92 11.60 -35.94
N GLY A 129 -18.16 12.86 -35.60
CA GLY A 129 -18.74 13.85 -36.52
C GLY A 129 -20.11 13.59 -37.17
N GLU A 130 -20.94 12.66 -36.68
CA GLU A 130 -22.33 12.57 -37.13
C GLU A 130 -23.27 12.47 -35.91
N GLU A 131 -24.02 13.55 -35.69
CA GLU A 131 -25.13 13.61 -34.74
C GLU A 131 -26.22 12.64 -35.18
N ILE A 132 -26.49 11.61 -34.37
CA ILE A 132 -27.74 10.84 -34.47
C ILE A 132 -28.77 11.48 -33.55
N ALA A 133 -29.72 12.16 -34.19
CA ALA A 133 -30.83 12.85 -33.57
C ALA A 133 -31.82 11.89 -32.87
N SER A 134 -32.31 12.38 -31.73
CA SER A 134 -33.52 12.01 -30.95
C SER A 134 -33.73 10.53 -30.58
#